data_AF-A0A3C1H5X9-F1
#
_entry.id   AF-A0A3C1H5X9-F1
#
_cell.length_a   1.000
_cell.length_b   1.000
_cell.length_c   1.000
_cell.angle_alpha   90.00
_cell.angle_beta   90.00
_cell.angle_gamma   90.00
#
_symmetry.space_group_name_H-M   'P 1'
#
loop_
_entity.id
_entity.type
_entity.pdbx_description
1 polymer ?
#
loop_
_entity_poly.entity_id
_entity_poly.type
_entity_poly.pdbx_seq_one_letter_code
_entity_poly.pdbx_strand_id
1 'polypeptide(L)'
;MKQMRLMIAGAVMAAVTALTVYSVAAVQRRCEILLRDADAVAIAAEQGTAVGAAIAALERDWAQECGVLRLFVPAETLAELNRSVYRLAPLSGTDELPAEVAAIRATVIWLAPGYPFFQQDQ
;
A
#
# COMPACT_ATOMS: atom_id res chain seq x y z
N MET A 1 25.42 -13.14 37.18
CA MET A 1 24.19 -13.64 36.50
C MET A 1 23.09 -12.59 36.32
N LYS A 2 22.76 -11.73 37.31
CA LYS A 2 21.68 -10.71 37.17
C LYS A 2 21.96 -9.65 36.09
N GLN A 3 23.19 -9.11 36.01
CA GLN A 3 23.58 -8.14 34.97
C GLN A 3 23.48 -8.70 33.55
N MET A 4 23.89 -9.96 33.34
CA MET A 4 23.81 -10.62 32.02
C MET A 4 22.35 -10.78 31.55
N ARG A 5 21.43 -11.10 32.47
CA ARG A 5 19.99 -11.18 32.16
C ARG A 5 19.40 -9.82 31.78
N LEU A 6 19.81 -8.74 32.44
CA LEU A 6 19.38 -7.38 32.12
C LEU A 6 19.88 -6.92 30.75
N MET A 7 21.13 -7.22 30.39
CA MET A 7 21.68 -6.88 29.06
C MET A 7 20.96 -7.63 27.94
N ILE A 8 20.66 -8.92 28.13
CA ILE A 8 19.89 -9.71 27.15
C ILE A 8 18.47 -9.15 27.01
N ALA A 9 17.80 -8.86 28.12
CA ALA A 9 16.45 -8.27 28.08
C ALA A 9 16.45 -6.92 27.34
N GLY A 10 17.44 -6.06 27.61
CA GLY A 10 17.60 -4.79 26.89
C GLY A 10 17.83 -4.97 25.39
N ALA A 11 18.70 -5.90 25.00
CA ALA A 11 18.98 -6.20 23.59
C ALA A 11 17.74 -6.74 22.86
N VAL A 12 16.96 -7.62 23.51
CA VAL A 12 15.71 -8.16 22.94
C VAL A 12 14.68 -7.04 22.75
N MET A 13 14.49 -6.17 23.75
CA MET A 13 13.57 -5.04 23.62
C MET A 13 13.96 -4.08 22.50
N ALA A 14 15.26 -3.78 22.37
CA ALA A 14 15.78 -2.94 21.29
C ALA A 14 15.55 -3.58 19.92
N ALA A 15 15.81 -4.89 19.79
CA ALA A 15 15.61 -5.63 18.55
C ALA A 15 14.12 -5.68 18.12
N VAL A 16 13.22 -5.95 19.07
CA VAL A 16 11.77 -5.92 18.81
C VAL A 16 11.33 -4.54 18.37
N THR A 17 11.78 -3.49 19.05
CA THR A 17 11.44 -2.10 18.70
C THR A 17 11.94 -1.74 17.30
N ALA A 18 13.19 -2.08 16.98
CA ALA A 18 13.76 -1.84 15.65
C ALA A 18 13.00 -2.59 14.55
N LEU A 19 12.62 -3.85 14.80
CA LEU A 19 11.83 -4.65 13.86
C LEU A 19 10.45 -4.03 13.62
N THR A 20 9.78 -3.58 14.68
CA THR A 20 8.47 -2.92 14.57
C THR A 20 8.58 -1.63 13.75
N VAL A 21 9.56 -0.76 14.05
CA VAL A 21 9.77 0.48 13.29
C VAL A 21 10.06 0.18 11.82
N TYR A 22 10.93 -0.80 11.55
CA TYR A 22 11.26 -1.21 10.18
C TYR A 22 10.03 -1.75 9.44
N SER A 23 9.20 -2.59 10.10
CA SER A 23 7.97 -3.12 9.49
C SER A 23 6.99 -2.02 9.11
N VAL A 24 6.78 -1.04 9.99
CA VAL A 24 5.88 0.10 9.72
C VAL A 24 6.41 0.93 8.56
N ALA A 25 7.70 1.27 8.56
CA ALA A 25 8.32 2.03 7.48
C ALA A 25 8.28 1.29 6.13
N ALA A 26 8.46 -0.04 6.15
CA ALA A 26 8.38 -0.87 4.96
C ALA A 26 6.97 -0.90 4.38
N VAL A 27 5.94 -1.10 5.21
CA VAL A 27 4.53 -1.07 4.79
C VAL A 27 4.17 0.30 4.25
N GLN A 28 4.50 1.37 4.98
CA GLN A 28 4.24 2.75 4.56
C GLN A 28 4.80 3.00 3.16
N ARG A 29 6.11 2.79 2.96
CA ARG A 29 6.78 3.01 1.66
C ARG A 29 6.13 2.26 0.51
N ARG A 30 5.63 1.04 0.75
CA ARG A 30 4.99 0.23 -0.29
C ARG A 30 3.59 0.77 -0.60
N CYS A 31 2.84 1.14 0.43
CA CYS A 31 1.57 1.83 0.27
C CYS A 31 1.70 3.18 -0.47
N GLU A 32 2.79 3.95 -0.26
CA GLU A 32 3.00 5.21 -0.99
C GLU A 32 3.14 5.00 -2.50
N ILE A 33 3.83 3.93 -2.92
CA ILE A 33 3.98 3.57 -4.33
C ILE A 33 2.61 3.24 -4.92
N LEU A 34 1.86 2.36 -4.26
CA LEU A 34 0.53 1.93 -4.70
C LEU A 34 -0.48 3.09 -4.73
N LEU A 35 -0.39 4.03 -3.78
CA LEU A 35 -1.24 5.24 -3.79
C LEU A 35 -0.93 6.14 -4.97
N ARG A 36 0.36 6.37 -5.25
CA ARG A 36 0.77 7.17 -6.42
C ARG A 36 0.25 6.57 -7.72
N ASP A 37 0.33 5.24 -7.86
CA ASP A 37 -0.17 4.56 -9.06
C ASP A 37 -1.69 4.61 -9.15
N ALA A 38 -2.39 4.43 -8.04
CA ALA A 38 -3.85 4.58 -7.99
C ALA A 38 -4.29 6.02 -8.32
N ASP A 39 -3.57 7.04 -7.84
CA ASP A 39 -3.80 8.44 -8.20
C ASP A 39 -3.54 8.66 -9.70
N ALA A 40 -2.49 8.04 -10.26
CA ALA A 40 -2.22 8.11 -11.70
C ALA A 40 -3.34 7.50 -12.54
N VAL A 41 -3.96 6.39 -12.08
CA VAL A 41 -5.14 5.80 -12.72
C VAL A 41 -6.34 6.75 -12.64
N ALA A 42 -6.59 7.37 -11.48
CA ALA A 42 -7.69 8.33 -11.32
C ALA A 42 -7.52 9.54 -12.26
N ILE A 43 -6.33 10.14 -12.30
CA ILE A 43 -6.00 11.28 -13.17
C ILE A 43 -6.14 10.88 -14.66
N ALA A 44 -5.63 9.71 -15.03
CA ALA A 44 -5.75 9.19 -16.40
C ALA A 44 -7.22 8.98 -16.81
N ALA A 45 -8.06 8.50 -15.87
CA ALA A 45 -9.48 8.29 -16.10
C ALA A 45 -10.22 9.62 -16.28
N GLU A 46 -9.93 10.63 -15.46
CA GLU A 46 -10.50 11.98 -15.58
C GLU A 46 -10.11 12.67 -16.91
N GLN A 47 -8.87 12.48 -17.34
CA GLN A 47 -8.35 13.05 -18.59
C GLN A 47 -8.75 12.23 -19.82
N GLY A 48 -9.32 11.03 -19.64
CA GLY A 48 -9.67 10.12 -20.73
C GLY A 48 -8.47 9.65 -21.56
N THR A 49 -7.26 9.66 -21.01
CA THR A 49 -6.02 9.29 -21.73
C THR A 49 -5.17 8.32 -20.94
N ALA A 50 -4.50 7.39 -21.62
CA ALA A 50 -3.53 6.45 -21.05
C ALA A 50 -3.99 5.59 -19.85
N VAL A 51 -5.30 5.45 -19.60
CA VAL A 51 -5.87 4.66 -18.49
C VAL A 51 -5.32 3.24 -18.43
N GLY A 52 -5.29 2.52 -19.56
CA GLY A 52 -4.77 1.15 -19.61
C GLY A 52 -3.28 1.05 -19.24
N ALA A 53 -2.48 2.06 -19.57
CA ALA A 53 -1.07 2.09 -19.20
C ALA A 53 -0.88 2.37 -17.69
N ALA A 54 -1.71 3.25 -17.11
CA ALA A 54 -1.72 3.51 -15.68
C ALA A 54 -2.16 2.27 -14.88
N ILE A 55 -3.21 1.57 -15.33
CA ILE A 55 -3.67 0.31 -14.71
C ILE A 55 -2.56 -0.75 -14.77
N ALA A 56 -1.91 -0.92 -15.92
CA ALA A 56 -0.82 -1.89 -16.07
C ALA A 56 0.41 -1.56 -15.19
N ALA A 57 0.65 -0.27 -14.89
CA ALA A 57 1.68 0.13 -13.94
C ALA A 57 1.29 -0.27 -12.51
N LEU A 58 0.07 0.06 -12.09
CA LEU A 58 -0.46 -0.31 -10.77
C LEU A 58 -0.45 -1.83 -10.55
N GLU A 59 -0.86 -2.63 -11.55
CA GLU A 59 -0.83 -4.09 -11.46
C GLU A 59 0.59 -4.65 -11.31
N ARG A 60 1.56 -4.06 -12.02
CA ARG A 60 2.96 -4.47 -11.96
C ARG A 60 3.55 -4.17 -10.58
N ASP A 61 3.34 -2.96 -10.09
CA ASP A 61 3.87 -2.52 -8.80
C ASP A 61 3.14 -3.25 -7.67
N TRP A 62 1.84 -3.52 -7.79
CA TRP A 62 1.12 -4.43 -6.89
C TRP A 62 1.76 -5.81 -6.82
N ALA A 63 2.04 -6.44 -7.96
CA ALA A 63 2.69 -7.75 -8.00
C ALA A 63 4.07 -7.75 -7.34
N GLN A 64 4.82 -6.65 -7.46
CA GLN A 64 6.12 -6.48 -6.83
C GLN A 64 6.00 -6.27 -5.31
N GLU A 65 5.12 -5.37 -4.88
CA GLU A 65 5.04 -4.90 -3.50
C GLU A 65 4.24 -5.85 -2.58
N CYS A 66 3.27 -6.60 -3.13
CA CYS A 66 2.47 -7.59 -2.39
C CYS A 66 3.34 -8.65 -1.69
N GLY A 67 4.48 -9.00 -2.28
CA GLY A 67 5.44 -9.95 -1.71
C GLY A 67 6.05 -9.51 -0.36
N VAL A 68 6.14 -8.20 -0.12
CA VAL A 68 6.58 -7.64 1.18
C VAL A 68 5.38 -7.42 2.09
N LEU A 69 4.28 -6.89 1.56
CA LEU A 69 3.07 -6.60 2.32
C LEU A 69 2.50 -7.86 3.00
N ARG A 70 2.58 -9.04 2.39
CA ARG A 70 2.16 -10.33 2.99
C ARG A 70 2.84 -10.69 4.31
N LEU A 71 3.97 -10.06 4.64
CA LEU A 71 4.67 -10.30 5.90
C LEU A 71 4.05 -9.52 7.07
N PHE A 72 3.29 -8.47 6.78
CA PHE A 72 2.86 -7.47 7.76
C PHE A 72 1.36 -7.19 7.73
N VAL A 73 0.69 -7.45 6.61
CA VAL A 73 -0.72 -7.16 6.36
C VAL A 73 -1.55 -8.46 6.42
N PRO A 74 -2.77 -8.43 7.00
CA PRO A 74 -3.67 -9.58 6.99
C PRO A 74 -3.92 -10.13 5.58
N ALA A 75 -3.92 -11.46 5.45
CA ALA A 75 -4.09 -12.13 4.16
C ALA A 75 -5.44 -11.81 3.49
N GLU A 76 -6.51 -11.63 4.28
CA GLU A 76 -7.84 -11.26 3.79
C GLU A 76 -7.83 -9.89 3.11
N THR A 77 -7.20 -8.90 3.73
CA THR A 77 -7.05 -7.55 3.16
C THR A 77 -6.24 -7.57 1.86
N LEU A 78 -5.18 -8.39 1.80
CA LEU A 78 -4.39 -8.55 0.57
C LEU A 78 -5.17 -9.27 -0.53
N ALA A 79 -5.99 -10.26 -0.19
CA ALA A 79 -6.83 -10.96 -1.15
C ALA A 79 -7.90 -10.04 -1.75
N GLU A 80 -8.48 -9.16 -0.92
CA GLU A 80 -9.42 -8.13 -1.36
C GLU A 80 -8.76 -7.11 -2.28
N LEU A 81 -7.63 -6.53 -1.87
CA LEU A 81 -6.85 -5.62 -2.71
C LEU A 81 -6.44 -6.26 -4.04
N ASN A 82 -5.97 -7.50 -4.00
CA ASN A 82 -5.59 -8.24 -5.19
C ASN A 82 -6.77 -8.37 -6.17
N ARG A 83 -7.97 -8.69 -5.64
CA ARG A 83 -9.18 -8.77 -6.46
C ARG A 83 -9.53 -7.41 -7.06
N SER A 84 -9.50 -6.34 -6.27
CA SER A 84 -9.82 -4.98 -6.74
C SER A 84 -8.84 -4.49 -7.80
N VAL A 85 -7.53 -4.66 -7.60
CA VAL A 85 -6.49 -4.26 -8.56
C VAL A 85 -6.70 -4.95 -9.91
N TYR A 86 -6.88 -6.28 -9.94
CA TYR A 86 -7.10 -7.02 -11.18
C TYR A 86 -8.49 -6.81 -11.80
N ARG A 87 -9.43 -6.18 -11.08
CA ARG A 87 -10.73 -5.80 -11.61
C ARG A 87 -10.67 -4.48 -12.40
N LEU A 88 -9.62 -3.67 -12.23
CA LEU A 88 -9.52 -2.35 -12.87
C LEU A 88 -9.47 -2.42 -14.39
N ALA A 89 -8.68 -3.34 -14.97
CA ALA A 89 -8.56 -3.45 -16.43
C ALA A 89 -9.91 -3.72 -17.12
N PRO A 90 -10.75 -4.67 -16.65
CA PRO A 90 -12.13 -4.84 -17.13
C PRO A 90 -13.02 -3.61 -16.99
N LEU A 91 -12.80 -2.77 -15.97
CA LEU A 91 -13.58 -1.56 -15.72
C LEU A 91 -13.10 -0.35 -16.53
N SER A 92 -12.01 -0.46 -17.28
CA SER A 92 -11.47 0.64 -18.08
C SER A 92 -12.50 1.17 -19.07
N GLY A 93 -12.84 2.46 -18.95
CA GLY A 93 -13.86 3.12 -19.79
C GLY A 93 -15.30 2.97 -19.29
N THR A 94 -15.49 2.42 -18.10
CA THR A 94 -16.79 2.38 -17.40
C THR A 94 -16.85 3.43 -16.29
N ASP A 95 -18.06 3.85 -15.92
CA ASP A 95 -18.30 4.77 -14.81
C ASP A 95 -17.98 4.16 -13.43
N GLU A 96 -17.74 2.83 -13.36
CA GLU A 96 -17.37 2.13 -12.14
C GLU A 96 -15.88 2.25 -11.80
N LEU A 97 -15.03 2.59 -12.78
CA LEU A 97 -13.59 2.68 -12.60
C LEU A 97 -13.18 3.65 -11.46
N PRO A 98 -13.69 4.90 -11.41
CA PRO A 98 -13.32 5.83 -10.35
C PRO A 98 -13.70 5.34 -8.95
N ALA A 99 -14.82 4.64 -8.82
CA ALA A 99 -15.28 4.09 -7.55
C ALA A 99 -14.38 2.96 -7.06
N GLU A 100 -13.98 2.04 -7.95
CA GLU A 100 -13.06 0.95 -7.60
C GLU A 100 -11.66 1.48 -7.26
N VAL A 101 -11.16 2.47 -8.01
CA VAL A 101 -9.88 3.14 -7.69
C VAL A 101 -9.95 3.83 -6.32
N ALA A 102 -11.05 4.51 -5.99
CA ALA A 102 -11.24 5.12 -4.68
C ALA A 102 -11.27 4.08 -3.54
N ALA A 103 -11.88 2.91 -3.77
CA ALA A 103 -11.88 1.82 -2.80
C ALA A 103 -10.46 1.26 -2.55
N ILE A 104 -9.68 1.06 -3.62
CA ILE A 104 -8.27 0.66 -3.50
C ILE A 104 -7.49 1.69 -2.67
N ARG A 105 -7.61 2.98 -3.00
CA ARG A 105 -6.94 4.07 -2.26
C ARG A 105 -7.31 4.04 -0.78
N ALA A 106 -8.61 3.96 -0.45
CA ALA A 106 -9.09 3.92 0.92
C ALA A 106 -8.44 2.77 1.72
N THR A 107 -8.40 1.57 1.13
CA THR A 107 -7.78 0.41 1.76
C THR A 107 -6.27 0.59 1.92
N VAL A 108 -5.57 1.12 0.92
CA VAL A 108 -4.11 1.34 1.00
C VAL A 108 -3.77 2.42 2.04
N ILE A 109 -4.58 3.49 2.16
CA ILE A 109 -4.42 4.51 3.22
C ILE A 109 -4.61 3.89 4.61
N TRP A 110 -5.61 3.03 4.76
CA TRP A 110 -5.87 2.35 6.03
C TRP A 110 -4.69 1.48 6.46
N LEU A 111 -3.97 0.88 5.50
CA LEU A 111 -2.75 0.08 5.75
C LEU A 111 -1.52 0.92 6.14
N ALA A 112 -1.50 2.21 5.79
CA ALA A 112 -0.41 3.13 6.10
C ALA A 112 -0.92 4.38 6.85
N PRO A 113 -1.40 4.22 8.10
CA PRO A 113 -1.84 5.37 8.91
C PRO A 113 -0.65 6.30 9.13
N GLY A 114 -0.73 7.51 8.56
CA GLY A 114 0.36 8.48 8.53
C GLY A 114 0.70 9.03 7.14
N TYR A 115 0.12 8.49 6.06
CA TYR A 115 0.20 9.13 4.75
C TYR A 115 -0.46 10.52 4.83
N PRO A 116 0.27 11.63 4.58
CA PRO A 116 -0.25 12.97 4.75
C PRO A 116 -1.27 13.25 3.63
N PHE A 117 -2.53 12.97 3.89
CA PHE A 117 -3.66 13.30 3.00
C PHE A 117 -3.93 14.82 2.89
N PHE A 118 -3.01 15.68 3.37
CA PHE A 118 -3.22 17.12 3.60
C PHE A 118 -2.16 18.04 2.93
N GLN A 119 -1.36 17.56 1.96
CA GLN A 119 -0.34 18.41 1.31
C GLN A 119 -0.56 18.69 -0.19
N GLN A 120 -1.70 18.34 -0.78
CA GLN A 120 -1.96 18.63 -2.20
C GLN A 120 -2.86 19.85 -2.48
N ASP A 121 -3.24 20.63 -1.47
CA ASP A 121 -3.99 21.89 -1.64
C ASP A 121 -3.16 23.14 -1.25
N GLN A 122 -1.96 23.32 -1.82
CA GLN A 122 -1.25 24.62 -1.81
C GLN A 122 -0.67 24.97 -3.18
#